data_AF-Q9S356-F1
#
_entry.id   AF-Q9S356-F1
#
_cell.length_a   1.000
_cell.length_b   1.000
_cell.length_c   1.000
_cell.angle_alpha   90.00
_cell.angle_beta   90.00
_cell.angle_gamma   90.00
#
_symmetry.space_group_name_H-M   'P 1'
#
loop_
_entity.id
_entity.type
_entity.pdbx_description
1 polymer ?
#
loop_
_entity_poly.entity_id
_entity_poly.type
_entity_poly.pdbx_seq_one_letter_code
_entity_poly.pdbx_strand_id
1 'polypeptide(L)'
;MQQQHLFRLNILCLSLMTALPVYAENVQAGQAQEKQLDTIQVKAKKQKTRRDNEVTGLGKLVKTADTLSKEQVLDIRDLTRYDPGIAVVEQGRGASSGYSIRGMDKNRVSLTVDGLAQIQSYTAQAALGGTRTA
;
A
#
# COMPACT_ATOMS: atom_id res chain seq x y z
N MET A 1 -68.53 -37.53 -21.96
CA MET A 1 -67.61 -36.42 -22.28
C MET A 1 -66.67 -36.86 -23.39
N GLN A 2 -66.26 -35.90 -24.24
CA GLN A 2 -65.39 -36.01 -25.41
C GLN A 2 -66.08 -36.31 -26.76
N GLN A 3 -66.55 -35.23 -27.40
CA GLN A 3 -66.78 -35.22 -28.85
C GLN A 3 -65.47 -34.83 -29.56
N GLN A 4 -65.03 -35.68 -30.47
CA GLN A 4 -63.89 -35.45 -31.37
C GLN A 4 -64.43 -34.79 -32.64
N HIS A 5 -64.07 -33.53 -32.91
CA HIS A 5 -64.39 -32.91 -34.19
C HIS A 5 -63.33 -33.28 -35.23
N LEU A 6 -63.70 -34.14 -36.18
CA LEU A 6 -62.92 -34.45 -37.36
C LEU A 6 -62.95 -33.26 -38.33
N PHE A 7 -61.90 -32.44 -38.32
CA PHE A 7 -61.74 -31.32 -39.25
C PHE A 7 -61.45 -31.86 -40.65
N ARG A 8 -62.38 -31.67 -41.59
CA ARG A 8 -62.18 -32.09 -42.99
C ARG A 8 -61.39 -31.03 -43.74
N LEU A 9 -60.21 -31.42 -44.24
CA LEU A 9 -59.31 -30.55 -45.00
C LEU A 9 -59.95 -30.22 -46.36
N ASN A 10 -60.40 -28.98 -46.54
CA ASN A 10 -61.04 -28.49 -47.76
C ASN A 10 -60.11 -27.52 -48.51
N ILE A 11 -60.16 -27.53 -49.84
CA ILE A 11 -59.22 -26.83 -50.75
C ILE A 11 -59.19 -25.31 -50.49
N LEU A 12 -60.29 -24.76 -49.97
CA LEU A 12 -60.42 -23.35 -49.59
C LEU A 12 -59.53 -22.94 -48.40
N CYS A 13 -59.18 -23.86 -47.49
CA CYS A 13 -58.22 -23.58 -46.42
C CYS A 13 -56.77 -23.52 -46.92
N LEU A 14 -56.45 -24.24 -48.00
CA LEU A 14 -55.10 -24.27 -48.55
C LEU A 14 -54.77 -22.96 -49.29
N SER A 15 -55.75 -22.34 -49.96
CA SER A 15 -55.56 -21.06 -50.64
C SER A 15 -55.42 -19.87 -49.68
N LEU A 16 -56.04 -19.93 -48.50
CA LEU A 16 -55.91 -18.88 -47.48
C LEU A 16 -54.52 -18.84 -46.82
N MET A 17 -53.83 -19.99 -46.72
CA MET A 17 -52.50 -20.07 -46.11
C MET A 17 -51.38 -19.54 -47.02
N THR A 18 -51.55 -19.59 -48.34
CA THR A 18 -50.52 -19.14 -49.31
C THR A 18 -50.53 -17.64 -49.58
N ALA A 19 -51.56 -16.91 -49.14
CA ALA A 19 -51.70 -15.46 -49.39
C ALA A 19 -51.01 -14.55 -48.35
N LEU A 20 -50.58 -15.12 -47.21
CA LEU A 20 -50.03 -14.35 -46.08
C LEU A 20 -48.55 -13.92 -46.15
N PRO A 21 -47.63 -14.47 -46.98
CA PRO A 21 -46.21 -14.10 -46.89
C PRO A 21 -45.88 -12.77 -47.59
N VAL A 22 -46.84 -12.08 -48.22
CA VAL A 22 -46.59 -10.82 -48.95
C VAL A 22 -46.45 -9.60 -48.02
N TYR A 23 -46.83 -9.69 -46.74
CA TYR A 23 -46.69 -8.60 -45.77
C TYR A 23 -45.57 -8.81 -44.73
N ALA A 24 -44.69 -9.79 -44.92
CA ALA A 24 -43.51 -9.94 -44.07
C ALA A 24 -42.39 -9.01 -44.55
N GLU A 25 -42.25 -7.87 -43.88
CA GLU A 25 -41.07 -7.02 -43.97
C GLU A 25 -39.81 -7.86 -43.69
N ASN A 26 -38.83 -7.79 -44.60
CA ASN A 26 -37.55 -8.46 -44.47
C ASN A 26 -36.74 -7.82 -43.34
N VAL A 27 -37.01 -8.19 -42.10
CA VAL A 27 -36.08 -7.92 -41.00
C VAL A 27 -34.94 -8.91 -41.18
N GLN A 28 -33.89 -8.49 -41.91
CA GLN A 28 -32.59 -9.13 -41.83
C GLN A 28 -32.25 -9.25 -40.34
N ALA A 29 -32.17 -10.49 -39.85
CA ALA A 29 -31.60 -10.79 -38.55
C ALA A 29 -30.14 -10.33 -38.57
N GLY A 30 -29.92 -9.08 -38.19
CA GLY A 30 -28.60 -8.53 -37.92
C GLY A 30 -27.94 -9.42 -36.89
N GLN A 31 -26.92 -10.14 -37.33
CA GLN A 31 -26.01 -10.89 -36.48
C GLN A 31 -25.58 -9.94 -35.37
N ALA A 32 -26.02 -10.20 -34.13
CA ALA A 32 -25.53 -9.50 -32.96
C ALA A 32 -24.03 -9.82 -32.84
N GLN A 33 -23.18 -8.95 -33.39
CA GLN A 33 -21.75 -9.06 -33.18
C GLN A 33 -21.47 -8.75 -31.72
N GLU A 34 -21.23 -9.79 -30.93
CA GLU A 34 -20.58 -9.67 -29.62
C GLU A 34 -19.19 -9.04 -29.82
N LYS A 35 -19.11 -7.73 -29.56
CA LYS A 35 -17.85 -6.99 -29.58
C LYS A 35 -17.08 -7.34 -28.30
N GLN A 36 -16.21 -8.34 -28.38
CA GLN A 36 -15.31 -8.70 -27.28
C GLN A 36 -14.38 -7.52 -26.98
N LEU A 37 -14.49 -6.96 -25.77
CA LEU A 37 -13.70 -5.82 -25.33
C LEU A 37 -12.28 -6.25 -24.97
N ASP A 38 -11.33 -5.36 -25.20
CA ASP A 38 -9.92 -5.59 -24.89
C ASP A 38 -9.68 -5.64 -23.38
N THR A 39 -8.83 -6.56 -22.95
CA THR A 39 -8.59 -6.82 -21.51
C THR A 39 -7.55 -5.85 -20.97
N ILE A 40 -7.96 -4.97 -20.06
CA ILE A 40 -7.06 -4.01 -19.41
C ILE A 40 -6.17 -4.76 -18.41
N GLN A 41 -4.88 -4.92 -18.73
CA GLN A 41 -3.90 -5.45 -17.79
C GLN A 41 -3.32 -4.35 -16.89
N VAL A 42 -3.68 -4.35 -15.62
CA VAL A 42 -3.09 -3.47 -14.61
C VAL A 42 -1.88 -4.16 -13.98
N LYS A 43 -0.67 -3.68 -14.28
CA LYS A 43 0.57 -4.11 -13.60
C LYS A 43 0.87 -3.16 -12.44
N ALA A 44 0.65 -3.61 -11.21
CA ALA A 44 1.08 -2.88 -10.02
C ALA A 44 2.53 -3.24 -9.65
N LYS A 45 3.38 -2.24 -9.38
CA LYS A 45 4.68 -2.50 -8.72
C LYS A 45 4.42 -2.81 -7.25
N LYS A 46 4.94 -3.94 -6.76
CA LYS A 46 4.92 -4.29 -5.33
C LYS A 46 5.57 -3.13 -4.54
N GLN A 47 4.78 -2.43 -3.73
CA GLN A 47 5.31 -1.46 -2.78
C GLN A 47 6.15 -2.21 -1.75
N LYS A 48 7.41 -1.79 -1.56
CA LYS A 48 8.26 -2.32 -0.48
C LYS A 48 7.52 -2.11 0.83
N THR A 49 7.14 -3.21 1.47
CA THR A 49 6.46 -3.18 2.76
C THR A 49 7.50 -3.29 3.87
N ARG A 50 7.21 -2.78 5.08
CA ARG A 50 8.09 -2.83 6.26
C ARG A 50 8.78 -4.20 6.49
N ARG A 51 8.06 -5.29 6.18
CA ARG A 51 8.56 -6.67 6.32
C ARG A 51 9.63 -7.07 5.30
N ASP A 52 9.70 -6.41 4.14
CA ASP A 52 10.71 -6.72 3.11
C ASP A 52 12.13 -6.30 3.53
N ASN A 53 12.26 -5.48 4.59
CA ASN A 53 13.53 -4.98 5.10
C ASN A 53 13.99 -5.68 6.39
N GLU A 54 13.15 -6.57 6.92
CA GLU A 54 13.40 -7.36 8.12
C GLU A 54 14.25 -8.58 7.76
N VAL A 55 15.55 -8.38 7.58
CA VAL A 55 16.47 -9.43 7.13
C VAL A 55 16.73 -10.50 8.20
N THR A 56 16.44 -10.23 9.49
CA THR A 56 16.88 -11.07 10.61
C THR A 56 15.79 -11.45 11.61
N GLY A 57 14.54 -11.02 11.43
CA GLY A 57 13.47 -11.25 12.42
C GLY A 57 13.64 -10.51 13.76
N LEU A 58 14.68 -9.67 13.89
CA LEU A 58 15.01 -8.93 15.11
C LEU A 58 14.50 -7.48 15.09
N GLY A 59 13.64 -7.12 14.13
CA GLY A 59 13.16 -5.75 13.97
C GLY A 59 14.23 -4.79 13.41
N LYS A 60 14.98 -5.22 12.39
CA LYS A 60 15.90 -4.35 11.64
C LYS A 60 15.11 -3.37 10.77
N LEU A 61 15.49 -2.11 10.82
CA LEU A 61 14.97 -1.06 9.93
C LEU A 61 16.13 -0.45 9.14
N VAL A 62 15.96 -0.30 7.82
CA VAL A 62 16.92 0.39 6.95
C VAL A 62 16.19 1.48 6.16
N LYS A 63 16.66 2.72 6.28
CA LYS A 63 16.16 3.84 5.45
C LYS A 63 17.11 4.07 4.28
N THR A 64 16.54 4.40 3.13
CA THR A 64 17.30 4.69 1.91
C THR A 64 17.26 6.20 1.64
N ALA A 65 18.24 6.74 0.92
CA ALA A 65 18.25 8.16 0.54
C ALA A 65 16.93 8.60 -0.13
N ASP A 66 16.37 7.78 -1.02
CA ASP A 66 15.08 8.08 -1.68
C ASP A 66 13.91 8.24 -0.69
N THR A 67 13.88 7.47 0.41
CA THR A 67 12.82 7.60 1.41
C THR A 67 13.00 8.86 2.23
N LEU A 68 14.25 9.19 2.61
CA LEU A 68 14.55 10.42 3.34
C LEU A 68 14.19 11.67 2.53
N SER A 69 14.50 11.67 1.23
CA SER A 69 14.16 12.76 0.32
C SER A 69 12.64 12.92 0.14
N LYS A 70 11.89 11.81 0.04
CA LYS A 70 10.43 11.84 -0.10
C LYS A 70 9.72 12.33 1.15
N GLU A 71 10.22 11.92 2.32
CA GLU A 71 9.71 12.34 3.62
C GLU A 71 10.21 13.73 4.04
N GLN A 72 11.09 14.35 3.24
CA GLN A 72 11.73 15.64 3.52
C GLN A 72 12.34 15.67 4.93
N VAL A 73 13.09 14.63 5.28
CA VAL A 73 13.74 14.49 6.59
C VAL A 73 14.88 15.51 6.70
N LEU A 74 14.77 16.45 7.63
CA LEU A 74 15.77 17.48 7.88
C LEU A 74 16.55 17.26 9.18
N ASP A 75 15.87 16.76 10.21
CA ASP A 75 16.43 16.55 11.55
C ASP A 75 16.27 15.09 12.01
N ILE A 76 16.99 14.72 13.06
CA ILE A 76 16.94 13.39 13.67
C ILE A 76 15.54 13.05 14.23
N ARG A 77 14.72 14.06 14.56
CA ARG A 77 13.32 13.89 14.98
C ARG A 77 12.45 13.39 13.83
N ASP A 78 12.65 13.97 12.65
CA ASP A 78 11.92 13.57 11.45
C ASP A 78 12.37 12.18 11.02
N LEU A 79 13.66 11.87 11.21
CA LEU A 79 14.21 10.57 10.90
C LEU A 79 13.50 9.44 11.65
N THR A 80 13.12 9.60 12.91
CA THR A 80 12.52 8.51 13.70
C THR A 80 11.00 8.56 13.80
N ARG A 81 10.36 9.53 13.12
CA ARG A 81 8.92 9.82 13.28
C ARG A 81 8.00 8.62 13.03
N TYR A 82 8.34 7.79 12.04
CA TYR A 82 7.53 6.63 11.62
C TYR A 82 8.04 5.31 12.20
N ASP A 83 9.03 5.34 13.11
CA ASP A 83 9.70 4.16 13.61
C ASP A 83 9.28 3.87 15.05
N PRO A 84 8.45 2.84 15.29
CA PRO A 84 7.94 2.56 16.62
C PRO A 84 9.06 2.09 17.55
N GLY A 85 9.04 2.58 18.78
CA GLY A 85 10.02 2.22 19.80
C GLY A 85 11.39 2.88 19.62
N ILE A 86 11.53 3.82 18.69
CA ILE A 86 12.68 4.71 18.57
C ILE A 86 12.18 6.15 18.80
N ALA A 87 12.84 6.87 19.68
CA ALA A 87 12.55 8.26 19.99
C ALA A 87 13.85 9.07 20.04
N VAL A 88 13.73 10.40 20.02
CA VAL A 88 14.86 11.31 20.25
C VAL A 88 14.80 11.80 21.69
N VAL A 89 15.94 11.74 22.39
CA VAL A 89 16.06 12.28 23.75
C VAL A 89 16.42 13.75 23.65
N GLU A 90 15.66 14.62 24.31
CA GLU A 90 15.93 16.06 24.33
C GLU A 90 16.70 16.48 25.58
N GLN A 91 17.63 17.41 25.45
CA GLN A 91 18.41 18.01 26.55
C GLN A 91 17.89 19.41 26.93
N GLY A 92 16.63 19.73 26.60
CA GLY A 92 16.03 21.03 26.82
C GLY A 92 16.45 22.08 25.77
N ARG A 93 15.66 23.15 25.66
CA ARG A 93 15.86 24.27 24.71
C ARG A 93 16.02 23.83 23.24
N GLY A 94 15.38 22.73 22.85
CA GLY A 94 15.42 22.20 21.49
C GLY A 94 16.69 21.41 21.14
N ALA A 95 17.65 21.26 22.06
CA ALA A 95 18.82 20.42 21.86
C ALA A 95 18.49 18.94 22.02
N SER A 96 19.13 18.09 21.23
CA SER A 96 18.92 16.64 21.22
C SER A 96 20.17 15.91 21.76
N SER A 97 19.99 14.91 22.62
CA SER A 97 21.06 14.08 23.18
C SER A 97 21.45 12.90 22.31
N GLY A 98 20.60 12.51 21.35
CA GLY A 98 20.70 11.27 20.59
C GLY A 98 19.39 10.49 20.59
N TYR A 99 19.48 9.18 20.36
CA TYR A 99 18.33 8.29 20.23
C TYR A 99 18.04 7.52 21.52
N SER A 100 16.76 7.26 21.76
CA SER A 100 16.28 6.29 22.73
C SER A 100 15.60 5.14 22.00
N ILE A 101 15.99 3.90 22.31
CA ILE A 101 15.43 2.70 21.71
C ILE A 101 14.79 1.89 22.84
N ARG A 102 13.46 1.72 22.79
CA ARG A 102 12.67 0.97 23.77
C ARG A 102 12.97 1.41 25.22
N GLY A 103 13.15 2.71 25.45
CA GLY A 103 13.45 3.31 26.77
C GLY A 103 14.93 3.28 27.17
N MET A 104 15.83 2.75 26.35
CA MET A 104 17.27 2.81 26.55
C MET A 104 17.87 4.01 25.84
N ASP A 105 18.75 4.76 26.51
CA ASP A 105 19.38 5.98 26.01
C ASP A 105 20.88 6.07 26.34
N LYS A 106 21.54 7.14 25.85
CA LYS A 106 22.95 7.45 26.09
C LYS A 106 23.87 6.27 25.73
N ASN A 107 24.78 5.89 26.64
CA ASN A 107 25.73 4.81 26.43
C ASN A 107 25.08 3.40 26.37
N ARG A 108 23.76 3.28 26.56
CA ARG A 108 23.01 2.01 26.38
C ARG A 108 22.62 1.77 24.92
N VAL A 109 22.76 2.78 24.07
CA VAL A 109 22.51 2.68 22.62
C VAL A 109 23.83 2.92 21.89
N SER A 110 24.25 1.96 21.07
CA SER A 110 25.42 2.14 20.20
C SER A 110 25.03 2.95 18.98
N LEU A 111 25.74 4.04 18.72
CA LEU A 111 25.62 4.84 17.51
C LEU A 111 26.92 4.74 16.73
N THR A 112 26.82 4.48 15.44
CA THR A 112 27.95 4.34 14.53
C THR A 112 27.66 5.14 13.28
N VAL A 113 28.62 5.97 12.86
CA VAL A 113 28.55 6.77 11.63
C VAL A 113 29.66 6.27 10.71
N ASP A 114 29.30 5.83 9.50
CA ASP A 114 30.24 5.28 8.51
C ASP A 114 31.14 4.15 9.04
N GLY A 115 30.65 3.37 10.01
CA GLY A 115 31.40 2.29 10.66
C GLY A 115 32.23 2.72 11.88
N LEU A 116 32.27 4.00 12.22
CA LEU A 116 32.97 4.54 13.40
C LEU A 116 31.99 4.79 14.56
N ALA A 117 32.32 4.26 15.75
CA ALA A 117 31.49 4.45 16.93
C ALA A 117 31.54 5.91 17.42
N GLN A 118 30.37 6.49 17.70
CA GLN A 118 30.25 7.85 18.19
C GLN A 118 30.14 7.88 19.72
N ILE A 119 30.91 8.74 20.38
CA ILE A 119 30.83 8.96 21.83
C ILE A 119 29.51 9.71 22.14
N GLN A 120 28.69 9.15 23.03
CA GLN A 120 27.34 9.66 23.32
C GLN A 120 27.29 10.61 24.51
N SER A 121 27.75 10.17 25.69
CA SER A 121 27.65 10.97 26.91
C SER A 121 28.98 11.01 27.66
N TYR A 122 29.39 12.21 28.05
CA TYR A 122 30.48 12.44 28.97
C TYR A 122 29.96 13.26 30.15
N THR A 123 30.38 12.90 31.36
CA THR A 123 30.21 13.75 32.53
C THR A 123 31.52 14.48 32.75
N ALA A 124 31.54 15.79 32.51
CA ALA A 124 32.66 16.60 32.95
C ALA A 124 32.62 16.62 34.49
N GLN A 125 33.51 15.87 35.12
CA GLN A 125 33.74 15.99 36.55
C GLN A 125 34.39 17.35 36.78
N ALA A 126 33.59 18.37 37.06
CA ALA A 126 34.12 19.66 37.48
C ALA A 126 34.97 19.41 38.71
N ALA A 127 36.26 19.76 38.65
CA ALA A 127 37.14 19.72 39.81
C ALA A 127 36.50 20.59 40.88
N LEU A 128 35.91 19.95 41.89
CA LEU A 128 35.42 20.60 43.08
C LEU A 128 36.66 21.19 43.78
N GLY A 129 37.01 22.41 43.40
CA GLY A 129 38.01 23.22 44.08
C GLY A 129 37.50 23.46 45.49
N GLY A 130 37.85 22.56 46.40
CA GLY A 130 37.59 22.73 47.81
C GLY A 130 38.32 23.98 48.28
N THR A 131 37.59 25.09 48.36
CA THR A 131 38.05 26.25 49.12
C THR A 131 38.01 25.84 50.59
N ARG A 132 39.12 25.24 51.04
CA ARG A 132 39.48 25.19 52.45
C ARG A 132 39.74 26.63 52.89
N THR A 133 38.68 27.34 53.26
CA THR A 133 38.82 28.52 54.11
C THR A 133 39.18 28.00 55.50
N ALA A 134 40.42 28.28 55.87
CA ALA A 134 40.96 28.12 57.22
C ALA A 134 40.30 29.07 58.21
#